data_AF-A0A1C7MKV7-F1
#
_entry.id   AF-A0A1C7MKV7-F1
#
_cell.length_a   1.000
_cell.length_b   1.000
_cell.length_c   1.000
_cell.angle_alpha   90.00
_cell.angle_beta   90.00
_cell.angle_gamma   90.00
#
_symmetry.space_group_name_H-M   'P 1'
#
loop_
_entity.id
_entity.type
_entity.pdbx_description
1 polymer ?
#
loop_
_entity_poly.entity_id
_entity_poly.type
_entity_poly.pdbx_seq_one_letter_code
_entity_poly.pdbx_strand_id
1 'polypeptide(L)'
;MACRRTVTLVSKTFRTIALEAWFETFFATLPAHVLDAWPEVGTWTRELHCVEHGSDHDKLPFQWDLRAFNRLRKLRLDFNPLVSNAMLLLRFAHPKHVAGNLQELELRVLKLAQERIWCGLCNICCLATFKEQPPQEIIYENYVGLPMHYGQFLADLEHLHTVCLTVGYGHGGNTSITENNENLWSGECDACMAMMYATDDFRVDWVERKKSQPRPPSLRRVEWRFNAAPVVTSWFAGGVMPPTSFHRCFDVAETQGP
;
A
#
# COMPACT_ATOMS: atom_id res chain seq x y z
N MET A 1 -47.49 -31.19 13.24
CA MET A 1 -47.02 -29.86 12.76
C MET A 1 -45.50 -29.71 12.92
N ALA A 2 -44.68 -30.40 12.11
CA ALA A 2 -43.21 -30.32 12.20
C ALA A 2 -42.53 -29.68 10.96
N CYS A 3 -43.29 -29.31 9.92
CA CYS A 3 -42.74 -28.95 8.61
C CYS A 3 -42.29 -27.47 8.47
N ARG A 4 -42.66 -26.57 9.39
CA ARG A 4 -42.33 -25.12 9.25
C ARG A 4 -40.97 -24.69 9.82
N ARG A 5 -40.27 -25.54 10.58
CA ARG A 5 -38.97 -25.16 11.19
C ARG A 5 -37.76 -25.44 10.30
N THR A 6 -37.88 -26.32 9.32
CA THR A 6 -36.73 -26.77 8.50
C THR A 6 -36.35 -25.75 7.42
N VAL A 7 -37.34 -25.07 6.82
CA VAL A 7 -37.11 -24.08 5.75
C VAL A 7 -36.37 -22.83 6.28
N THR A 8 -36.61 -22.45 7.54
CA THR A 8 -35.98 -21.28 8.15
C THR A 8 -34.51 -21.53 8.52
N LEU A 9 -34.10 -22.76 8.79
CA LEU A 9 -32.70 -23.09 9.05
C LEU A 9 -31.87 -23.06 7.76
N VAL A 10 -32.35 -23.74 6.73
CA VAL A 10 -31.68 -23.79 5.42
C VAL A 10 -31.51 -22.37 4.86
N SER A 11 -32.57 -21.56 4.90
CA SER A 11 -32.52 -20.16 4.48
C SER A 11 -31.49 -19.33 5.26
N LYS A 12 -31.37 -19.53 6.58
CA LYS A 12 -30.35 -18.86 7.40
C LYS A 12 -28.93 -19.27 7.01
N THR A 13 -28.67 -20.56 6.85
CA THR A 13 -27.35 -21.05 6.47
C THR A 13 -26.93 -20.53 5.10
N PHE A 14 -27.80 -20.62 4.09
CA PHE A 14 -27.50 -20.07 2.76
C PHE A 14 -27.28 -18.56 2.80
N ARG A 15 -28.05 -17.82 3.62
CA ARG A 15 -27.84 -16.38 3.81
C ARG A 15 -26.46 -16.10 4.41
N THR A 16 -26.05 -16.83 5.45
CA THR A 16 -24.72 -16.65 6.06
C THR A 16 -23.61 -16.93 5.05
N ILE A 17 -23.69 -18.03 4.30
CA ILE A 17 -22.69 -18.37 3.27
C ILE A 17 -22.63 -17.30 2.19
N ALA A 18 -23.80 -16.82 1.73
CA ALA A 18 -23.86 -15.77 0.71
C ALA A 18 -23.26 -14.46 1.22
N LEU A 19 -23.51 -14.08 2.48
CA LEU A 19 -22.93 -12.88 3.07
C LEU A 19 -21.42 -13.02 3.30
N GLU A 20 -20.95 -14.18 3.76
CA GLU A 20 -19.51 -14.44 3.94
C GLU A 20 -18.77 -14.34 2.59
N ALA A 21 -19.34 -14.90 1.52
CA ALA A 21 -18.79 -14.76 0.17
C ALA A 21 -18.85 -13.32 -0.34
N TRP A 22 -19.96 -12.61 -0.10
CA TRP A 22 -20.14 -11.23 -0.53
C TRP A 22 -19.15 -10.27 0.14
N PHE A 23 -18.89 -10.48 1.44
CA PHE A 23 -17.99 -9.65 2.24
C PHE A 23 -16.58 -10.25 2.37
N GLU A 24 -16.20 -11.21 1.52
CA GLU A 24 -14.82 -11.70 1.49
C GLU A 24 -13.83 -10.56 1.18
N THR A 25 -14.25 -9.61 0.35
CA THR A 25 -13.56 -8.34 0.11
C THR A 25 -14.40 -7.17 0.62
N PHE A 26 -13.83 -6.37 1.52
CA PHE A 26 -14.49 -5.18 2.07
C PHE A 26 -13.76 -3.91 1.63
N PHE A 27 -14.53 -2.90 1.22
CA PHE A 27 -14.02 -1.61 0.79
C PHE A 27 -14.51 -0.51 1.73
N ALA A 28 -13.58 0.30 2.25
CA ALA A 28 -13.88 1.36 3.19
C ALA A 28 -13.13 2.65 2.83
N THR A 29 -13.86 3.76 2.78
CA THR A 29 -13.31 5.11 2.55
C THR A 29 -13.13 5.92 3.82
N LEU A 30 -13.69 5.42 4.94
CA LEU A 30 -13.62 6.05 6.26
C LEU A 30 -13.42 4.95 7.31
N PRO A 31 -12.60 5.18 8.35
CA PRO A 31 -12.44 4.21 9.43
C PRO A 31 -13.73 3.93 10.21
N ALA A 32 -14.63 4.92 10.29
CA ALA A 32 -15.96 4.70 10.84
C ALA A 32 -16.74 3.60 10.10
N HIS A 33 -16.59 3.47 8.78
CA HIS A 33 -17.24 2.38 8.02
C HIS A 33 -16.74 0.99 8.41
N VAL A 34 -15.55 0.90 9.01
CA VAL A 34 -14.98 -0.35 9.51
C VAL A 34 -15.53 -0.69 10.90
N LEU A 35 -15.73 0.33 11.74
CA LEU A 35 -16.22 0.20 13.11
C LEU A 35 -17.74 0.06 13.20
N ASP A 36 -18.46 0.79 12.35
CA ASP A 36 -19.93 0.81 12.30
C ASP A 36 -20.51 -0.26 11.36
N ALA A 37 -19.63 -1.03 10.70
CA ALA A 37 -20.06 -2.20 9.92
C ALA A 37 -20.78 -3.21 10.81
N TRP A 38 -21.59 -4.08 10.19
CA TRP A 38 -22.15 -5.24 10.88
C TRP A 38 -21.03 -6.02 11.59
N PRO A 39 -21.16 -6.33 12.89
CA PRO A 39 -20.08 -6.94 13.68
C PRO A 39 -19.47 -8.19 13.05
N GLU A 40 -20.25 -8.94 12.29
CA GLU A 40 -19.83 -10.17 11.63
C GLU A 40 -18.95 -9.95 10.40
N VAL A 41 -18.99 -8.78 9.76
CA VAL A 41 -18.20 -8.48 8.54
C VAL A 41 -16.71 -8.66 8.79
N GLY A 42 -16.20 -8.25 9.96
CA GLY A 42 -14.80 -8.46 10.33
C GLY A 42 -14.39 -9.94 10.34
N THR A 43 -15.31 -10.83 10.72
CA THR A 43 -15.06 -12.29 10.77
C THR A 43 -15.17 -12.97 9.41
N TRP A 44 -15.71 -12.30 8.39
CA TRP A 44 -15.85 -12.81 7.03
C TRP A 44 -14.78 -12.25 6.09
N THR A 45 -14.37 -11.01 6.33
CA THR A 45 -13.46 -10.28 5.46
C THR A 45 -12.06 -10.89 5.46
N ARG A 46 -11.56 -11.18 4.26
CA ARG A 46 -10.19 -11.66 4.03
C ARG A 46 -9.33 -10.64 3.31
N GLU A 47 -9.96 -9.75 2.54
CA GLU A 47 -9.32 -8.63 1.88
C GLU A 47 -9.96 -7.31 2.29
N LEU A 48 -9.17 -6.37 2.78
CA LEU A 48 -9.62 -5.03 3.13
C LEU A 48 -8.94 -4.01 2.23
N HIS A 49 -9.74 -3.16 1.59
CA HIS A 49 -9.27 -2.02 0.82
C HIS A 49 -9.73 -0.73 1.49
N CYS A 50 -8.77 -0.02 2.07
CA CYS A 50 -8.95 1.28 2.67
C CYS A 50 -8.52 2.39 1.72
N VAL A 51 -9.33 3.43 1.57
CA VAL A 51 -8.97 4.64 0.83
C VAL A 51 -9.00 5.82 1.79
N GLU A 52 -7.85 6.47 1.98
CA GLU A 52 -7.74 7.64 2.83
C GLU A 52 -7.83 8.90 1.98
N HIS A 53 -9.04 9.46 1.90
CA HIS A 53 -9.27 10.80 1.37
C HIS A 53 -8.80 11.79 2.43
N GLY A 54 -7.56 12.27 2.30
CA GLY A 54 -6.90 13.05 3.35
C GLY A 54 -7.82 14.12 3.93
N SER A 55 -7.97 14.05 5.25
CA SER A 55 -8.80 14.98 6.02
C SER A 55 -8.05 16.27 6.28
N ASP A 56 -8.80 17.30 6.65
CA ASP A 56 -8.24 18.53 7.25
C ASP A 56 -7.16 18.15 8.25
N HIS A 57 -5.97 18.73 8.06
CA HIS A 57 -4.76 18.50 8.86
C HIS A 57 -4.94 18.68 10.36
N ASP A 58 -6.07 19.27 10.79
CA ASP A 58 -6.42 19.55 12.17
C ASP A 58 -7.04 18.35 12.91
N LYS A 59 -7.45 17.29 12.20
CA LYS A 59 -7.94 16.06 12.83
C LYS A 59 -6.81 15.05 12.86
N LEU A 60 -6.54 14.52 14.06
CA LEU A 60 -5.58 13.43 14.28
C LEU A 60 -5.76 12.36 13.20
N PRO A 61 -4.66 11.75 12.73
CA PRO A 61 -4.73 10.70 11.73
C PRO A 61 -5.79 9.66 12.11
N PHE A 62 -6.70 9.35 11.19
CA PHE A 62 -7.73 8.39 11.51
C PHE A 62 -7.10 7.01 11.75
N GLN A 63 -7.37 6.44 12.91
CA GLN A 63 -6.87 5.12 13.27
C GLN A 63 -7.79 4.05 12.68
N TRP A 64 -7.27 3.27 11.74
CA TRP A 64 -7.93 2.04 11.28
C TRP A 64 -7.82 0.98 12.38
N ASP A 65 -8.94 0.64 13.03
CA ASP A 65 -9.00 -0.48 13.96
C ASP A 65 -9.22 -1.77 13.18
N LEU A 66 -8.15 -2.54 12.99
CA LEU A 66 -8.16 -3.78 12.22
C LEU A 66 -8.40 -5.02 13.10
N ARG A 67 -8.55 -4.86 14.42
CA ARG A 67 -8.66 -5.99 15.37
C ARG A 67 -9.91 -6.85 15.14
N ALA A 68 -10.96 -6.27 14.55
CA ALA A 68 -12.16 -7.02 14.18
C ALA A 68 -11.93 -7.99 13.00
N PHE A 69 -10.82 -7.86 12.26
CA PHE A 69 -10.56 -8.57 11.00
C PHE A 69 -9.61 -9.74 11.19
N ASN A 70 -9.96 -10.68 12.07
CA ASN A 70 -9.10 -11.83 12.42
C ASN A 70 -8.73 -12.77 11.26
N ARG A 71 -9.44 -12.70 10.13
CA ARG A 71 -9.16 -13.48 8.91
C ARG A 71 -8.51 -12.65 7.80
N LEU A 72 -8.12 -11.41 8.10
CA LEU A 72 -7.49 -10.52 7.12
C LEU A 72 -6.17 -11.12 6.64
N ARG A 73 -6.10 -11.41 5.34
CA ARG A 73 -4.89 -11.92 4.68
C ARG A 73 -4.29 -10.90 3.73
N LYS A 74 -5.08 -9.92 3.28
CA LYS A 74 -4.65 -8.89 2.36
C LYS A 74 -5.19 -7.54 2.77
N LEU A 75 -4.29 -6.57 2.90
CA LEU A 75 -4.61 -5.20 3.20
C LEU A 75 -4.12 -4.31 2.06
N ARG A 76 -5.02 -3.49 1.51
CA ARG A 76 -4.69 -2.44 0.55
C ARG A 76 -5.00 -1.08 1.18
N LEU A 77 -4.01 -0.21 1.22
CA LEU A 77 -4.14 1.17 1.68
C LEU A 77 -3.83 2.10 0.50
N ASP A 78 -4.81 2.87 0.07
CA ASP A 78 -4.65 3.90 -0.95
C ASP A 78 -4.69 5.26 -0.28
N PHE A 79 -3.62 6.04 -0.45
CA PHE A 79 -3.48 7.35 0.15
C PHE A 79 -3.72 8.46 -0.86
N ASN A 80 -4.48 9.49 -0.45
CA ASN A 80 -4.72 10.64 -1.32
C ASN A 80 -3.41 11.41 -1.59
N PRO A 81 -2.98 11.56 -2.86
CA PRO A 81 -1.78 12.31 -3.26
C PRO A 81 -1.69 13.72 -2.65
N LEU A 82 -2.82 14.42 -2.61
CA LEU A 82 -2.87 15.87 -2.40
C LEU A 82 -2.76 16.28 -0.94
N VAL A 83 -3.13 15.38 -0.03
CA VAL A 83 -3.38 15.72 1.38
C VAL A 83 -2.70 14.72 2.32
N SER A 84 -2.57 13.47 1.88
CA SER A 84 -2.12 12.42 2.77
C SER A 84 -0.61 12.45 2.85
N ASN A 85 -0.11 13.01 3.94
CA ASN A 85 1.12 12.49 4.49
C ASN A 85 0.82 11.13 5.17
N ALA A 86 0.43 10.12 4.40
CA ALA A 86 0.40 8.71 4.82
C ALA A 86 1.67 8.31 5.59
N MET A 87 2.75 8.95 5.17
CA MET A 87 4.07 8.89 5.74
C MET A 87 4.21 9.52 7.14
N LEU A 88 3.41 10.52 7.52
CA LEU A 88 3.34 11.03 8.90
C LEU A 88 2.80 9.96 9.87
N LEU A 89 1.89 9.07 9.43
CA LEU A 89 1.39 7.96 10.25
C LEU A 89 2.53 7.03 10.71
N LEU A 90 3.52 6.81 9.84
CA LEU A 90 4.71 6.00 10.14
C LEU A 90 5.84 6.82 10.79
N ARG A 91 5.91 8.13 10.53
CA ARG A 91 7.04 9.01 10.92
C ARG A 91 6.91 9.62 12.32
N PHE A 92 5.69 9.86 12.83
CA PHE A 92 5.48 10.54 14.11
C PHE A 92 4.85 9.59 15.14
N ALA A 93 5.68 8.80 15.82
CA ALA A 93 5.40 8.14 17.10
C ALA A 93 4.17 7.19 17.22
N HIS A 94 3.37 6.98 16.19
CA HIS A 94 2.28 6.00 16.14
C HIS A 94 2.45 4.77 15.22
N PRO A 95 3.65 4.39 14.73
CA PRO A 95 3.78 3.12 14.02
C PRO A 95 3.53 1.92 14.93
N LYS A 96 3.73 2.02 16.25
CA LYS A 96 3.45 0.92 17.20
C LYS A 96 1.98 0.50 17.22
N HIS A 97 1.03 1.42 17.03
CA HIS A 97 -0.38 1.07 17.09
C HIS A 97 -0.84 0.36 15.82
N VAL A 98 -0.40 0.83 14.64
CA VAL A 98 -0.72 0.15 13.39
C VAL A 98 0.05 -1.16 13.30
N ALA A 99 1.37 -1.15 13.52
CA ALA A 99 2.18 -2.38 13.50
C ALA A 99 1.72 -3.39 14.55
N GLY A 100 1.39 -2.94 15.77
CA GLY A 100 0.84 -3.80 16.82
C GLY A 100 -0.50 -4.42 16.42
N ASN A 101 -1.41 -3.63 15.84
CA ASN A 101 -2.67 -4.15 15.30
C ASN A 101 -2.45 -5.12 14.14
N LEU A 102 -1.38 -4.95 13.36
CA LEU A 102 -1.05 -5.82 12.23
C LEU A 102 -0.33 -7.11 12.67
N GLN A 103 0.44 -7.08 13.76
CA GLN A 103 1.15 -8.25 14.30
C GLN A 103 0.19 -9.36 14.72
N GLU A 104 -0.99 -9.00 15.23
CA GLU A 104 -2.03 -9.97 15.60
C GLU A 104 -2.72 -10.61 14.38
N LEU A 105 -2.50 -10.09 13.18
CA LEU A 105 -3.14 -10.55 11.95
C LEU A 105 -2.27 -11.54 11.19
N GLU A 106 -2.89 -12.53 10.56
CA GLU A 106 -2.24 -13.39 9.57
C GLU A 106 -2.06 -12.69 8.21
N LEU A 107 -1.61 -11.43 8.22
CA LEU A 107 -1.47 -10.62 7.02
C LEU A 107 -0.40 -11.21 6.11
N ARG A 108 -0.77 -11.59 4.88
CA ARG A 108 0.12 -12.19 3.87
C ARG A 108 0.53 -11.21 2.79
N VAL A 109 -0.36 -10.27 2.44
CA VAL A 109 -0.15 -9.32 1.35
C VAL A 109 -0.47 -7.90 1.83
N LEU A 110 0.51 -7.01 1.74
CA LEU A 110 0.33 -5.59 1.99
C LEU A 110 0.48 -4.83 0.67
N LYS A 111 -0.55 -4.06 0.29
CA LYS A 111 -0.52 -3.17 -0.86
C LYS A 111 -0.63 -1.73 -0.39
N LEU A 112 0.33 -0.90 -0.76
CA LEU A 112 0.34 0.52 -0.46
C LEU A 112 0.36 1.30 -1.77
N ALA A 113 -0.60 2.19 -1.97
CA ALA A 113 -0.61 3.12 -3.09
C ALA A 113 -0.45 4.54 -2.57
N GLN A 114 0.63 5.21 -2.95
CA GLN A 114 1.00 6.54 -2.48
C GLN A 114 1.59 7.36 -3.63
N GLU A 115 1.42 8.67 -3.66
CA GLU A 115 2.04 9.48 -4.72
C GLU A 115 3.53 9.72 -4.48
N ARG A 116 3.91 9.85 -3.21
CA ARG A 116 5.28 10.16 -2.79
C ARG A 116 5.95 8.95 -2.18
N ILE A 117 7.24 8.81 -2.42
CA ILE A 117 8.09 7.76 -1.86
C ILE A 117 8.83 8.27 -0.64
N TRP A 118 9.08 7.40 0.33
CA TRP A 118 9.99 7.69 1.43
C TRP A 118 11.41 7.31 1.05
N CYS A 119 12.24 8.33 0.79
CA CYS A 119 13.62 8.10 0.44
C CYS A 119 14.40 7.56 1.64
N GLY A 120 14.98 6.36 1.50
CA GLY A 120 15.83 5.75 2.54
C GLY A 120 17.17 6.45 2.78
N LEU A 121 17.57 7.37 1.89
CA LEU A 121 18.82 8.13 1.99
C LEU A 121 18.64 9.44 2.76
N CYS A 122 17.71 10.31 2.34
CA CYS A 122 17.47 11.59 3.02
C CYS A 122 16.34 11.56 4.05
N ASN A 123 15.58 10.47 4.14
CA ASN A 123 14.41 10.30 5.03
C ASN A 123 13.28 11.31 4.78
N ILE A 124 13.23 11.89 3.57
CA ILE A 124 12.20 12.84 3.15
C ILE A 124 11.23 12.15 2.17
N CYS A 125 9.97 12.57 2.22
CA CYS A 125 8.95 12.15 1.27
C CYS A 125 9.04 13.01 0.01
N CYS A 126 9.16 12.38 -1.16
CA CYS A 126 9.37 13.07 -2.42
C CYS A 126 8.60 12.39 -3.54
N LEU A 127 8.30 13.13 -4.61
CA LEU A 127 7.86 12.52 -5.86
C LEU A 127 9.08 11.86 -6.51
N ALA A 128 8.95 10.60 -6.94
CA ALA A 128 10.00 9.96 -7.73
C ALA A 128 10.11 10.68 -9.07
N THR A 129 11.30 11.11 -9.48
CA THR A 129 11.51 11.67 -10.82
C THR A 129 12.51 10.83 -11.58
N PHE A 130 12.17 10.49 -12.81
CA PHE A 130 13.00 9.64 -13.66
C PHE A 130 13.39 10.38 -14.94
N LYS A 131 14.54 9.99 -15.49
CA LYS A 131 15.04 10.51 -16.77
C LYS A 131 14.12 10.07 -17.92
N GLU A 132 13.74 8.81 -17.88
CA GLU A 132 12.87 8.14 -18.86
C GLU A 132 11.67 7.51 -18.15
N GLN A 133 10.70 7.00 -18.91
CA GLN A 133 9.60 6.26 -18.33
C GLN A 133 10.14 5.01 -17.60
N PRO A 134 9.86 4.84 -16.29
CA PRO A 134 10.26 3.64 -15.58
C PRO A 134 9.52 2.42 -16.17
N PRO A 135 10.03 1.19 -15.95
CA PRO A 135 9.29 -0.02 -16.29
C PRO A 135 7.91 -0.02 -15.60
N GLN A 136 6.96 -0.77 -16.15
CA GLN A 136 5.61 -0.89 -15.55
C GLN A 136 5.68 -1.40 -14.11
N GLU A 137 6.58 -2.35 -13.86
CA GLU A 137 6.83 -2.91 -12.55
C GLU A 137 8.30 -3.31 -12.35
N ILE A 138 8.73 -3.32 -11.08
CA ILE A 138 9.98 -3.95 -10.65
C ILE A 138 9.60 -5.01 -9.63
N ILE A 139 9.99 -6.24 -9.89
CA ILE A 139 9.78 -7.35 -8.98
C ILE A 139 11.12 -7.75 -8.40
N TYR A 140 11.19 -7.72 -7.08
CA TYR A 140 12.29 -8.28 -6.35
C TYR A 140 11.87 -9.56 -5.66
N GLU A 141 12.59 -10.62 -5.98
CA GLU A 141 12.53 -11.89 -5.25
C GLU A 141 13.58 -11.89 -4.15
N ASN A 142 13.41 -12.76 -3.15
CA ASN A 142 14.27 -12.81 -1.97
C ASN A 142 14.33 -11.46 -1.26
N TYR A 143 13.16 -10.86 -1.03
CA TYR A 143 12.96 -9.73 -0.11
C TYR A 143 13.71 -8.42 -0.43
N VAL A 144 14.66 -8.39 -1.37
CA VAL A 144 15.42 -7.21 -1.82
C VAL A 144 14.44 -6.14 -2.31
N GLY A 145 14.74 -4.85 -2.15
CA GLY A 145 13.87 -3.79 -2.69
C GLY A 145 12.79 -3.24 -1.76
N LEU A 146 12.61 -3.79 -0.55
CA LEU A 146 11.83 -3.12 0.49
C LEU A 146 12.64 -1.94 1.05
N PRO A 147 12.12 -0.71 1.10
CA PRO A 147 12.88 0.41 1.68
C PRO A 147 13.15 0.16 3.17
N MET A 148 14.31 0.60 3.65
CA MET A 148 14.81 0.34 5.01
C MET A 148 13.79 0.60 6.11
N HIS A 149 13.09 1.73 6.02
CA HIS A 149 12.08 2.09 7.02
C HIS A 149 10.92 1.11 7.04
N TYR A 150 10.41 0.72 5.87
CA TYR A 150 9.37 -0.31 5.79
C TYR A 150 9.87 -1.65 6.31
N GLY A 151 11.12 -2.04 5.99
CA GLY A 151 11.73 -3.25 6.53
C GLY A 151 11.70 -3.29 8.06
N GLN A 152 12.07 -2.18 8.70
CA GLN A 152 12.01 -2.04 10.16
C GLN A 152 10.59 -2.09 10.71
N PHE A 153 9.64 -1.37 10.11
CA PHE A 153 8.26 -1.32 10.61
C PHE A 153 7.49 -2.62 10.42
N LEU A 154 7.81 -3.37 9.36
CA LEU A 154 7.14 -4.62 9.02
C LEU A 154 7.89 -5.85 9.53
N ALA A 155 9.02 -5.67 10.23
CA ALA A 155 9.89 -6.76 10.67
C ALA A 155 9.16 -7.83 11.50
N ASP A 156 8.19 -7.42 12.30
CA ASP A 156 7.45 -8.31 13.21
C ASP A 156 6.23 -8.99 12.55
N LEU A 157 5.97 -8.74 11.26
CA LEU A 157 4.84 -9.36 10.56
C LEU A 157 5.22 -10.74 10.04
N GLU A 158 5.13 -11.74 10.91
CA GLU A 158 5.63 -13.10 10.67
C GLU A 158 5.07 -13.76 9.41
N HIS A 159 3.83 -13.43 9.03
CA HIS A 159 3.13 -14.04 7.90
C HIS A 159 3.19 -13.21 6.60
N LEU A 160 3.83 -12.03 6.62
CA LEU A 160 3.84 -11.13 5.48
C LEU A 160 4.78 -11.67 4.38
N HIS A 161 4.18 -12.12 3.27
CA HIS A 161 4.89 -12.72 2.15
C HIS A 161 5.18 -11.74 1.01
N THR A 162 4.25 -10.81 0.78
CA THR A 162 4.29 -9.90 -0.38
C THR A 162 4.00 -8.47 0.04
N VAL A 163 4.85 -7.56 -0.39
CA VAL A 163 4.62 -6.12 -0.31
C VAL A 163 4.53 -5.54 -1.72
N CYS A 164 3.42 -4.88 -2.04
CA CYS A 164 3.26 -4.13 -3.30
C CYS A 164 3.25 -2.63 -3.00
N LEU A 165 4.19 -1.89 -3.56
CA LEU A 165 4.30 -0.44 -3.45
C LEU A 165 3.95 0.17 -4.80
N THR A 166 2.81 0.86 -4.89
CA THR A 166 2.42 1.64 -6.06
C THR A 166 2.74 3.10 -5.79
N VAL A 167 3.57 3.70 -6.63
CA VAL A 167 4.12 5.04 -6.41
C VAL A 167 3.87 5.99 -7.57
N GLY A 168 3.63 7.26 -7.27
CA GLY A 168 3.61 8.33 -8.27
C GLY A 168 5.01 8.59 -8.81
N TYR A 169 5.12 8.94 -10.10
CA TYR A 169 6.37 9.42 -10.67
C TYR A 169 6.19 10.60 -11.64
N GLY A 170 7.25 11.41 -11.75
CA GLY A 170 7.38 12.49 -12.73
C GLY A 170 8.57 12.28 -13.68
N HIS A 171 8.62 13.07 -14.73
CA HIS A 171 9.72 13.09 -15.71
C HIS A 171 10.72 14.20 -15.42
N GLY A 172 11.91 14.11 -16.02
CA GLY A 172 12.96 15.14 -15.94
C GLY A 172 13.96 14.95 -14.81
N GLY A 173 13.97 13.76 -14.19
CA GLY A 173 15.04 13.37 -13.26
C GLY A 173 16.32 12.94 -13.98
N ASN A 174 17.35 12.59 -13.21
CA ASN A 174 18.59 11.98 -13.70
C ASN A 174 18.60 10.45 -13.52
N THR A 175 17.70 9.92 -12.69
CA THR A 175 17.62 8.50 -12.36
C THR A 175 17.02 7.70 -13.50
N SER A 176 17.73 6.66 -13.94
CA SER A 176 17.24 5.64 -14.86
C SER A 176 17.13 4.31 -14.11
N ILE A 177 15.97 3.66 -14.23
CA ILE A 177 15.79 2.28 -13.78
C ILE A 177 15.94 1.38 -15.00
N THR A 178 17.09 0.72 -15.11
CA THR A 178 17.34 -0.27 -16.16
C THR A 178 16.64 -1.59 -15.84
N GLU A 179 16.45 -2.45 -16.83
CA GLU A 179 15.81 -3.78 -16.65
C GLU A 179 16.51 -4.64 -15.58
N ASN A 180 17.83 -4.55 -15.47
CA ASN A 180 18.62 -5.27 -14.47
C ASN A 180 18.61 -4.61 -13.09
N ASN A 181 18.26 -3.31 -13.03
CA ASN A 181 18.19 -2.52 -11.81
C ASN A 181 19.37 -2.77 -10.85
N GLU A 182 20.58 -2.64 -11.40
CA GLU A 182 21.86 -2.90 -10.71
C GLU A 182 22.04 -2.07 -9.43
N ASN A 183 21.37 -0.92 -9.38
CA ASN A 183 21.35 0.01 -8.25
C ASN A 183 20.42 -0.42 -7.10
N LEU A 184 19.63 -1.49 -7.33
CA LEU A 184 18.58 -1.98 -6.44
C LEU A 184 17.68 -0.85 -5.95
N TRP A 185 17.18 0.00 -6.87
CA TRP A 185 16.37 1.15 -6.52
C TRP A 185 15.14 0.75 -5.69
N SER A 186 15.04 1.25 -4.47
CA SER A 186 14.02 0.84 -3.49
C SER A 186 13.37 2.07 -2.87
N GLY A 187 12.97 3.02 -3.71
CA GLY A 187 12.32 4.26 -3.28
C GLY A 187 13.27 5.43 -2.99
N GLU A 188 14.50 5.43 -3.50
CA GLU A 188 15.38 6.60 -3.41
C GLU A 188 14.90 7.77 -4.29
N CYS A 189 15.08 9.00 -3.80
CA CYS A 189 14.77 10.20 -4.59
C CYS A 189 15.85 10.50 -5.61
N ASP A 190 15.47 11.21 -6.68
CA ASP A 190 16.37 11.53 -7.77
C ASP A 190 17.60 12.33 -7.33
N ALA A 191 17.41 13.31 -6.44
CA ALA A 191 18.51 14.11 -5.92
C ALA A 191 19.53 13.26 -5.16
N CYS A 192 19.07 12.30 -4.34
CA CYS A 192 19.96 11.40 -3.62
C CYS A 192 20.64 10.40 -4.56
N MET A 193 19.94 9.89 -5.58
CA MET A 193 20.56 9.05 -6.60
C MET A 193 21.66 9.83 -7.34
N ALA A 194 21.37 11.04 -7.83
CA ALA A 194 22.34 11.86 -8.55
C ALA A 194 23.57 12.23 -7.72
N MET A 195 23.39 12.56 -6.44
CA MET A 195 24.49 12.98 -5.55
C MET A 195 25.29 11.81 -5.00
N MET A 196 24.61 10.76 -4.51
CA MET A 196 25.26 9.71 -3.71
C MET A 196 25.75 8.55 -4.59
N TYR A 197 25.11 8.29 -5.73
CA TYR A 197 25.53 7.23 -6.66
C TYR A 197 26.53 7.72 -7.71
N ALA A 198 27.04 8.95 -7.58
CA ALA A 198 28.10 9.47 -8.44
C ALA A 198 29.42 8.69 -8.28
N THR A 199 29.64 8.07 -7.11
CA THR A 199 30.81 7.25 -6.79
C THR A 199 30.41 5.80 -6.59
N ASP A 200 31.20 4.86 -7.14
CA ASP A 200 30.94 3.43 -7.02
C ASP A 200 31.02 2.90 -5.59
N ASP A 201 31.93 3.44 -4.76
CA ASP A 201 32.14 2.97 -3.38
C ASP A 201 30.85 3.07 -2.55
N PHE A 202 30.22 4.26 -2.53
CA PHE A 202 28.97 4.46 -1.82
C PHE A 202 27.86 3.55 -2.37
N ARG A 203 27.77 3.44 -3.70
CA ARG A 203 26.74 2.63 -4.37
C ARG A 203 26.85 1.16 -3.95
N VAL A 204 28.05 0.60 -3.97
CA VAL A 204 28.34 -0.79 -3.58
C VAL A 204 28.02 -1.01 -2.10
N ASP A 205 28.50 -0.13 -1.22
CA ASP A 205 28.25 -0.21 0.22
C ASP A 205 26.75 -0.10 0.55
N TRP A 206 26.05 0.80 -0.13
CA TRP A 206 24.61 1.00 0.07
C TRP A 206 23.80 -0.21 -0.42
N VAL A 207 24.15 -0.77 -1.57
CA VAL A 207 23.55 -2.02 -2.09
C VAL A 207 23.75 -3.16 -1.11
N GLU A 208 24.95 -3.31 -0.54
CA GLU A 208 25.24 -4.37 0.43
C GLU A 208 24.49 -4.13 1.76
N ARG A 209 24.43 -2.88 2.22
CA ARG A 209 23.64 -2.50 3.39
C ARG A 209 22.16 -2.81 3.21
N LYS A 210 21.58 -2.61 2.01
CA LYS A 210 20.18 -3.00 1.76
C LYS A 210 19.97 -4.47 2.06
N LYS A 211 20.87 -5.36 1.61
CA LYS A 211 20.77 -6.83 1.79
C LYS A 211 20.72 -7.29 3.26
N SER A 212 21.32 -6.53 4.18
CA SER A 212 21.38 -6.89 5.61
C SER A 212 20.31 -6.23 6.49
N GLN A 213 19.39 -5.46 5.93
CA GLN A 213 18.34 -4.77 6.71
C GLN A 213 17.32 -5.73 7.35
N PRO A 214 16.75 -5.37 8.52
CA PRO A 214 15.63 -6.08 9.15
C PRO A 214 14.42 -6.14 8.22
N ARG A 215 13.74 -7.29 8.20
CA ARG A 215 12.59 -7.56 7.32
C ARG A 215 11.66 -8.61 7.94
N PRO A 216 10.39 -8.66 7.50
CA PRO A 216 9.49 -9.73 7.90
C PRO A 216 10.08 -11.10 7.52
N PRO A 217 10.03 -12.10 8.43
CA PRO A 217 10.74 -13.36 8.25
C PRO A 217 10.20 -14.21 7.09
N SER A 218 8.91 -14.06 6.76
CA SER A 218 8.28 -14.75 5.63
C SER A 218 8.27 -13.93 4.33
N LEU A 219 8.91 -12.76 4.29
CA LEU A 219 8.88 -11.91 3.12
C LEU A 219 9.61 -12.59 1.96
N ARG A 220 8.89 -12.80 0.85
CA ARG A 220 9.43 -13.44 -0.36
C ARG A 220 9.59 -12.44 -1.48
N ARG A 221 8.62 -11.52 -1.61
CA ARG A 221 8.45 -10.71 -2.81
C ARG A 221 8.13 -9.25 -2.49
N VAL A 222 8.81 -8.34 -3.18
CA VAL A 222 8.52 -6.90 -3.15
C VAL A 222 8.26 -6.43 -4.58
N GLU A 223 7.07 -5.89 -4.81
CA GLU A 223 6.67 -5.37 -6.11
C GLU A 223 6.59 -3.85 -6.06
N TRP A 224 7.23 -3.18 -7.01
CA TRP A 224 7.04 -1.76 -7.26
C TRP A 224 6.23 -1.56 -8.53
N ARG A 225 5.27 -0.65 -8.47
CA ARG A 225 4.46 -0.23 -9.62
C ARG A 225 4.46 1.28 -9.72
N PHE A 226 4.39 1.79 -10.94
CA PHE A 226 4.55 3.21 -11.21
C PHE A 226 3.30 3.78 -11.84
N ASN A 227 2.71 4.77 -11.17
CA ASN A 227 1.61 5.55 -11.71
C ASN A 227 2.17 6.89 -12.16
N ALA A 228 1.96 7.24 -13.43
CA ALA A 228 2.29 8.59 -13.89
C ALA A 228 1.53 9.58 -13.01
N ALA A 229 2.26 10.48 -12.35
CA ALA A 229 1.60 11.57 -11.65
C ALA A 229 0.78 12.35 -12.68
N PRO A 230 -0.46 12.74 -12.36
CA PRO A 230 -1.23 13.57 -13.28
C PRO A 230 -0.35 14.77 -13.64
N VAL A 231 -0.21 15.04 -14.94
CA VAL A 231 0.52 16.24 -15.38
C VAL A 231 -0.27 17.42 -14.83
N VAL A 232 0.23 17.95 -13.73
CA VAL A 232 -0.20 19.21 -13.13
C VAL A 232 0.21 20.25 -14.17
N THR A 233 -0.61 20.45 -15.19
CA THR A 233 -0.40 21.45 -16.24
C THR A 233 -0.30 22.80 -15.54
N SER A 234 0.94 23.21 -15.30
CA SER A 234 1.42 24.48 -14.77
C SER A 234 0.36 25.31 -14.02
N TRP A 235 0.36 25.17 -12.70
CA TRP A 235 -0.46 25.97 -11.78
C TRP A 235 0.05 27.41 -11.60
N PHE A 236 0.92 27.86 -12.51
CA PHE A 236 1.38 29.25 -12.60
C PHE A 236 0.40 30.17 -13.35
N ALA A 237 -0.78 29.68 -13.75
CA ALA A 237 -1.81 30.48 -14.42
C ALA A 237 -3.15 30.48 -13.67
N GLY A 238 -3.18 31.02 -12.45
CA GLY A 238 -4.33 31.69 -11.80
C GLY A 238 -5.79 31.22 -12.00
N GLY A 239 -6.08 29.94 -12.26
CA GLY A 239 -7.41 29.45 -12.64
C GLY A 239 -8.02 28.47 -11.65
N VAL A 240 -9.30 28.68 -11.31
CA VAL A 240 -10.13 27.88 -10.39
C VAL A 240 -10.17 26.39 -10.78
N MET A 241 -10.00 25.50 -9.79
CA MET A 241 -10.00 24.04 -9.93
C MET A 241 -11.34 23.46 -10.45
N PRO A 242 -11.34 22.55 -11.43
CA PRO A 242 -12.42 21.58 -11.61
C PRO A 242 -12.25 20.36 -10.68
N PRO A 243 -13.34 19.69 -10.26
CA PRO A 243 -13.28 18.49 -9.43
C PRO A 243 -12.68 17.32 -10.21
N THR A 244 -11.62 16.72 -9.69
CA THR A 244 -10.91 15.60 -10.33
C THR A 244 -11.60 14.25 -10.07
N SER A 245 -11.91 13.54 -11.15
CA SER A 245 -12.45 12.18 -11.14
C SER A 245 -11.31 11.15 -11.04
N PHE A 246 -11.05 10.66 -9.82
CA PHE A 246 -10.24 9.46 -9.60
C PHE A 246 -11.16 8.22 -9.53
N HIS A 247 -11.62 7.76 -10.70
CA HIS A 247 -12.27 6.46 -10.86
C HIS A 247 -11.85 5.87 -12.20
N ARG A 248 -10.78 5.07 -12.22
CA ARG A 248 -10.60 3.93 -13.17
C ARG A 248 -9.23 3.28 -12.94
N CYS A 249 -9.24 2.21 -12.15
CA CYS A 249 -8.35 1.06 -12.26
C CYS A 249 -9.10 -0.13 -11.61
N PHE A 250 -10.12 -0.63 -12.29
CA PHE A 250 -10.70 -1.94 -12.03
C PHE A 250 -10.73 -2.67 -13.37
N ASP A 251 -9.72 -3.51 -13.60
CA ASP A 251 -9.89 -4.65 -14.50
C ASP A 251 -10.73 -5.66 -13.74
N VAL A 252 -12.02 -5.70 -14.07
CA VAL A 252 -12.88 -6.84 -13.75
C VAL A 252 -12.41 -7.95 -14.68
N ALA A 253 -11.84 -9.01 -14.11
CA ALA A 253 -11.63 -10.25 -14.83
C ALA A 253 -13.00 -10.75 -15.31
N GLU A 254 -13.27 -10.61 -16.61
CA GLU A 254 -14.38 -11.28 -17.27
C GLU A 254 -14.15 -12.79 -17.12
N THR A 255 -14.89 -13.40 -16.20
CA THR A 255 -15.11 -14.85 -16.21
C THR A 255 -15.94 -15.16 -17.45
N GLN A 256 -15.27 -15.52 -18.54
CA GLN A 256 -15.94 -16.23 -19.63
C GLN A 256 -16.29 -17.63 -19.16
N GLY A 257 -17.58 -17.92 -19.20
CA GLY A 257 -18.14 -19.27 -19.21
C GLY A 257 -19.56 -19.20 -19.77
N PRO A 258 -20.11 -20.31 -20.28
CA PRO A 258 -19.51 -21.64 -20.44
C PRO A 258 -18.76 -21.86 -21.76
#